data_AF-A0A4S2MNN5-F1
#
_entry.id   AF-A0A4S2MNN5-F1
#
_cell.length_a   1.000
_cell.length_b   1.000
_cell.length_c   1.000
_cell.angle_alpha   90.00
_cell.angle_beta   90.00
_cell.angle_gamma   90.00
#
_symmetry.space_group_name_H-M   'P 1'
#
loop_
_entity.id
_entity.type
_entity.pdbx_description
1 polymer ?
#
loop_
_entity_poly.entity_id
_entity_poly.type
_entity_poly.pdbx_seq_one_letter_code
_entity_poly.pdbx_strand_id
1 'polypeptide(L)'
;MYLCLVYKDFKRELVDMIHGNSLNELTSTSLEFRNRPVMDVSDMYTILHYLWALDTHVYPHGRYRIQLHLAIILMAYKSSRPGAIVKSSCYAGSNEGLTYRGFKLTLFPNPRPDEGDLITLDVTLRHLKGKGSIGEKLAPPGHARDDNPVFGPVLPFIALALVDNSFKTQEINADNVFNLEVPRDRRNSIQFEWKPSHLDIPVLRCTEATASGVGISATMILPYSMLNDHFQQLGILAGFRKALIMYIIRRGARNAVNGIANSAERNQVMGHSRSEIFERHYISQTVKIDVQPWGQPHAKN
;
A
#
# COMPACT_ATOMS: atom_id res chain seq x y z
N MET A 1 -11.40 -13.81 -18.35
CA MET A 1 -12.14 -14.74 -17.47
C MET A 1 -11.48 -14.87 -16.09
N TYR A 2 -10.17 -15.14 -16.01
CA TYR A 2 -9.42 -15.22 -14.74
C TYR A 2 -9.45 -13.95 -13.87
N LEU A 3 -9.29 -12.74 -14.43
CA LEU A 3 -9.34 -11.49 -13.65
C LEU A 3 -10.73 -11.19 -13.04
N CYS A 4 -11.80 -11.65 -13.68
CA CYS A 4 -13.17 -11.45 -13.19
C CYS A 4 -13.48 -12.37 -12.00
N LEU A 5 -12.85 -13.55 -11.95
CA LEU A 5 -12.93 -14.46 -10.80
C LEU A 5 -12.13 -13.90 -9.62
N VAL A 6 -10.89 -13.45 -9.87
CA VAL A 6 -10.06 -12.80 -8.82
C VAL A 6 -10.74 -11.57 -8.23
N TYR A 7 -11.41 -10.74 -9.04
CA TYR A 7 -12.19 -9.60 -8.55
C TYR A 7 -13.36 -10.03 -7.64
N LYS A 8 -14.10 -11.08 -8.04
CA LYS A 8 -15.23 -11.61 -7.26
C LYS A 8 -14.77 -12.26 -5.96
N ASP A 9 -13.66 -13.00 -6.01
CA ASP A 9 -13.08 -13.66 -4.84
C ASP A 9 -12.49 -12.63 -3.86
N PHE A 10 -11.76 -11.63 -4.35
CA PHE A 10 -11.26 -10.49 -3.55
C PHE A 10 -12.41 -9.74 -2.86
N LYS A 11 -13.48 -9.42 -3.59
CA LYS A 11 -14.64 -8.72 -3.02
C LYS A 11 -15.36 -9.58 -1.98
N ARG A 12 -15.50 -10.88 -2.23
CA ARG A 12 -16.13 -11.84 -1.30
C ARG A 12 -15.31 -12.00 -0.02
N GLU A 13 -14.01 -12.26 -0.14
CA GLU A 13 -13.12 -12.41 1.01
C GLU A 13 -13.01 -11.14 1.84
N LEU A 14 -13.04 -9.97 1.21
CA LEU A 14 -13.06 -8.69 1.92
C LEU A 14 -14.34 -8.53 2.74
N VAL A 15 -15.49 -8.98 2.23
CA VAL A 15 -16.76 -9.03 2.96
C VAL A 15 -16.71 -10.06 4.09
N ASP A 16 -16.26 -11.28 3.82
CA ASP A 16 -16.15 -12.35 4.84
C ASP A 16 -15.21 -11.98 5.98
N MET A 17 -14.14 -11.24 5.70
CA MET A 17 -13.18 -10.78 6.68
C MET A 17 -13.71 -9.60 7.54
N ILE A 18 -14.65 -8.80 7.02
CA ILE A 18 -15.42 -7.83 7.85
C ILE A 18 -16.24 -8.58 8.91
N HIS A 19 -16.62 -9.84 8.65
CA HIS A 19 -17.46 -10.64 9.53
C HIS A 19 -16.70 -11.48 10.60
N GLY A 20 -15.35 -11.48 10.57
CA GLY A 20 -14.47 -11.78 11.72
C GLY A 20 -14.36 -13.24 12.21
N ASN A 21 -13.24 -13.92 11.91
CA ASN A 21 -12.79 -15.15 12.59
C ASN A 21 -11.24 -15.26 12.63
N SER A 22 -10.67 -15.82 13.72
CA SER A 22 -9.22 -15.86 14.05
C SER A 22 -8.83 -17.15 14.81
N LEU A 23 -7.65 -17.74 14.51
CA LEU A 23 -6.90 -18.81 15.23
C LEU A 23 -5.38 -18.87 14.88
N ASN A 24 -4.51 -18.60 15.85
CA ASN A 24 -3.00 -18.57 15.91
C ASN A 24 -2.23 -19.74 15.23
N GLU A 25 -0.89 -19.81 15.02
CA GLU A 25 0.35 -19.09 15.37
C GLU A 25 1.51 -19.72 14.52
N LEU A 26 2.66 -19.05 14.30
CA LEU A 26 4.04 -19.62 14.36
C LEU A 26 5.13 -18.63 13.90
N THR A 27 6.32 -18.80 14.47
CA THR A 27 7.43 -17.85 14.64
C THR A 27 8.52 -17.93 13.55
N SER A 28 9.23 -16.81 13.32
CA SER A 28 10.27 -16.67 12.29
C SER A 28 11.70 -16.68 12.86
N THR A 29 12.66 -17.17 12.07
CA THR A 29 14.11 -17.13 12.38
C THR A 29 14.86 -16.40 11.27
N SER A 30 15.79 -15.52 11.63
CA SER A 30 16.49 -14.57 10.74
C SER A 30 17.82 -15.11 10.22
N LEU A 31 18.20 -14.72 8.99
CA LEU A 31 19.57 -14.88 8.44
C LEU A 31 19.88 -13.74 7.44
N GLU A 32 21.06 -13.13 7.60
CA GLU A 32 21.57 -11.97 6.86
C GLU A 32 22.00 -12.30 5.42
N PHE A 33 21.84 -11.36 4.47
CA PHE A 33 22.35 -11.53 3.10
C PHE A 33 22.99 -10.27 2.49
N ARG A 34 24.15 -10.48 1.83
CA ARG A 34 25.05 -9.50 1.18
C ARG A 34 24.53 -8.83 -0.11
N ASN A 35 23.40 -9.27 -0.68
CA ASN A 35 22.77 -8.59 -1.82
C ASN A 35 21.35 -8.16 -1.45
N ARG A 36 21.11 -6.84 -1.47
CA ARG A 36 19.84 -6.22 -1.08
C ARG A 36 18.74 -6.59 -2.10
N PRO A 37 17.76 -7.45 -1.75
CA PRO A 37 16.70 -7.81 -2.71
C PRO A 37 15.85 -6.60 -3.10
N VAL A 38 15.27 -6.69 -4.29
CA VAL A 38 14.41 -5.71 -4.95
C VAL A 38 13.15 -6.47 -5.39
N MET A 39 11.98 -5.88 -5.17
CA MET A 39 10.70 -6.44 -5.64
C MET A 39 10.30 -5.78 -6.95
N ASP A 40 9.97 -6.56 -7.98
CA ASP A 40 9.39 -6.04 -9.23
C ASP A 40 7.85 -6.10 -9.22
N VAL A 41 7.22 -5.73 -10.34
CA VAL A 41 5.75 -5.72 -10.45
C VAL A 41 5.17 -7.15 -10.41
N SER A 42 5.88 -8.14 -10.93
CA SER A 42 5.46 -9.55 -10.93
C SER A 42 5.56 -10.15 -9.52
N ASP A 43 6.62 -9.84 -8.80
CA ASP A 43 6.78 -10.21 -7.39
C ASP A 43 5.64 -9.60 -6.54
N MET A 44 5.33 -8.33 -6.79
CA MET A 44 4.26 -7.62 -6.09
C MET A 44 2.87 -8.22 -6.41
N TYR A 45 2.61 -8.56 -7.69
CA TYR A 45 1.40 -9.30 -8.07
C TYR A 45 1.32 -10.64 -7.34
N THR A 46 2.41 -11.40 -7.32
CA THR A 46 2.46 -12.73 -6.70
C THR A 46 2.12 -12.66 -5.21
N ILE A 47 2.71 -11.70 -4.49
CA ILE A 47 2.49 -11.52 -3.05
C ILE A 47 1.07 -11.09 -2.75
N LEU A 48 0.54 -10.13 -3.51
CA LEU A 48 -0.82 -9.65 -3.29
C LEU A 48 -1.86 -10.68 -3.74
N HIS A 49 -1.62 -11.42 -4.81
CA HIS A 49 -2.46 -12.55 -5.21
C HIS A 49 -2.47 -13.61 -4.11
N TYR A 50 -1.31 -13.98 -3.58
CA TYR A 50 -1.22 -14.93 -2.48
C TYR A 50 -2.00 -14.44 -1.25
N LEU A 51 -1.79 -13.18 -0.84
CA LEU A 51 -2.44 -12.56 0.33
C LEU A 51 -3.97 -12.70 0.33
N TRP A 52 -4.59 -12.67 -0.85
CA TRP A 52 -6.02 -12.81 -1.01
C TRP A 52 -6.40 -14.25 -1.33
N ALA A 53 -5.96 -14.79 -2.45
CA ALA A 53 -6.49 -16.04 -2.98
C ALA A 53 -5.99 -17.32 -2.28
N LEU A 54 -4.83 -17.29 -1.61
CA LEU A 54 -4.15 -18.49 -1.13
C LEU A 54 -3.75 -18.45 0.35
N ASP A 55 -3.72 -17.27 0.94
CA ASP A 55 -3.21 -17.08 2.29
C ASP A 55 -4.16 -17.70 3.33
N THR A 56 -3.68 -18.78 3.94
CA THR A 56 -4.33 -19.45 5.06
C THR A 56 -3.77 -19.00 6.41
N HIS A 57 -2.82 -18.05 6.41
CA HIS A 57 -2.28 -17.51 7.64
C HIS A 57 -3.35 -16.79 8.43
N VAL A 58 -3.31 -17.01 9.74
CA VAL A 58 -4.22 -16.36 10.64
C VAL A 58 -3.53 -15.20 11.33
N TYR A 59 -4.03 -14.03 11.01
CA TYR A 59 -3.60 -12.79 11.62
C TYR A 59 -4.22 -12.61 13.02
N PRO A 60 -3.56 -11.84 13.91
CA PRO A 60 -4.11 -11.49 15.22
C PRO A 60 -5.52 -10.87 15.15
N HIS A 61 -5.81 -10.17 14.05
CA HIS A 61 -7.12 -9.62 13.73
C HIS A 61 -7.28 -9.50 12.20
N GLY A 62 -8.46 -9.83 11.64
CA GLY A 62 -8.69 -9.85 10.18
C GLY A 62 -8.23 -8.56 9.47
N ARG A 63 -8.48 -7.40 10.11
CA ARG A 63 -7.98 -6.07 9.68
C ARG A 63 -6.51 -6.06 9.19
N TYR A 64 -5.62 -6.88 9.74
CA TYR A 64 -4.20 -6.88 9.38
C TYR A 64 -3.95 -7.25 7.91
N ARG A 65 -4.75 -8.15 7.33
CA ARG A 65 -4.64 -8.49 5.91
C ARG A 65 -4.87 -7.26 5.03
N ILE A 66 -5.93 -6.48 5.31
CA ILE A 66 -6.21 -5.23 4.60
C ILE A 66 -5.14 -4.17 4.88
N GLN A 67 -4.71 -4.00 6.14
CA GLN A 67 -3.65 -3.05 6.49
C GLN A 67 -2.34 -3.35 5.77
N LEU A 68 -1.98 -4.63 5.68
CA LEU A 68 -0.79 -5.08 4.98
C LEU A 68 -0.89 -4.78 3.49
N HIS A 69 -2.03 -5.10 2.86
CA HIS A 69 -2.30 -4.72 1.47
C HIS A 69 -2.16 -3.21 1.26
N LEU A 70 -2.89 -2.39 2.02
CA LEU A 70 -2.83 -0.93 1.89
C LEU A 70 -1.40 -0.41 2.06
N ALA A 71 -0.66 -0.92 3.06
CA ALA A 71 0.71 -0.48 3.29
C ALA A 71 1.66 -0.84 2.13
N ILE A 72 1.55 -2.04 1.56
CA ILE A 72 2.33 -2.48 0.39
C ILE A 72 2.09 -1.52 -0.78
N ILE A 73 0.83 -1.21 -1.06
CA ILE A 73 0.43 -0.32 -2.17
C ILE A 73 0.90 1.11 -1.93
N LEU A 74 0.64 1.68 -0.76
CA LEU A 74 1.09 3.04 -0.43
C LEU A 74 2.61 3.18 -0.55
N MET A 75 3.36 2.15 -0.14
CA MET A 75 4.81 2.11 -0.31
C MET A 75 5.25 2.00 -1.77
N ALA A 76 4.58 1.18 -2.58
CA ALA A 76 4.89 1.02 -3.99
C ALA A 76 4.63 2.31 -4.78
N TYR A 77 3.48 2.94 -4.60
CA TYR A 77 3.08 4.14 -5.34
C TYR A 77 3.85 5.40 -4.93
N LYS A 78 4.13 5.61 -3.63
CA LYS A 78 4.90 6.79 -3.18
C LYS A 78 6.40 6.56 -3.12
N SER A 79 6.85 5.33 -3.34
CA SER A 79 8.19 4.91 -2.97
C SER A 79 8.57 5.36 -1.54
N SER A 80 7.61 5.56 -0.63
CA SER A 80 7.83 6.26 0.65
C SER A 80 8.57 5.38 1.64
N ARG A 81 9.16 5.99 2.68
CA ARG A 81 9.74 5.20 3.78
C ARG A 81 8.60 4.58 4.58
N PRO A 82 8.73 3.33 5.08
CA PRO A 82 7.70 2.73 5.93
C PRO A 82 7.31 3.64 7.11
N GLY A 83 8.30 4.27 7.76
CA GLY A 83 8.09 5.19 8.88
C GLY A 83 7.33 6.48 8.56
N ALA A 84 6.99 6.76 7.29
CA ALA A 84 6.09 7.86 6.91
C ALA A 84 4.62 7.43 6.85
N ILE A 85 4.36 6.12 6.83
CA ILE A 85 3.03 5.49 6.75
C ILE A 85 2.65 4.94 8.13
N VAL A 86 3.58 4.22 8.76
CA VAL A 86 3.44 3.56 10.06
C VAL A 86 4.41 4.10 11.10
N LYS A 87 4.20 3.74 12.37
CA LYS A 87 5.05 4.18 13.47
C LYS A 87 6.49 3.70 13.26
N SER A 88 7.40 4.66 13.11
CA SER A 88 8.82 4.42 12.92
C SER A 88 9.50 3.92 14.19
N SER A 89 10.41 2.95 14.06
CA SER A 89 11.29 2.54 15.16
C SER A 89 12.38 3.57 15.48
N CYS A 90 12.66 4.52 14.57
CA CYS A 90 13.70 5.54 14.77
C CYS A 90 13.27 6.68 15.70
N TYR A 91 11.97 6.81 15.97
CA TYR A 91 11.41 7.83 16.85
C TYR A 91 10.70 7.14 18.02
N ALA A 92 11.49 6.51 18.89
CA ALA A 92 10.97 5.81 20.05
C ALA A 92 10.12 6.76 20.92
N GLY A 93 8.93 6.31 21.32
CA GLY A 93 7.98 7.11 22.11
C GLY A 93 7.01 7.96 21.28
N SER A 94 7.20 8.13 19.96
CA SER A 94 6.20 8.82 19.13
C SER A 94 5.06 7.88 18.70
N ASN A 95 3.89 8.45 18.44
CA ASN A 95 2.74 7.74 17.84
C ASN A 95 2.34 8.47 16.54
N GLU A 96 3.33 8.66 15.67
CA GLU A 96 3.19 9.39 14.40
C GLU A 96 3.08 8.43 13.21
N GLY A 97 2.22 8.79 12.25
CA GLY A 97 1.93 7.98 11.07
C GLY A 97 0.69 8.51 10.34
N LEU A 98 0.12 7.69 9.45
CA LEU A 98 -1.04 8.10 8.64
C LEU A 98 -2.36 8.02 9.42
N THR A 99 -3.03 9.17 9.53
CA THR A 99 -4.40 9.32 10.06
C THR A 99 -5.41 9.60 8.95
N TYR A 100 -6.71 9.52 9.24
CA TYR A 100 -7.76 9.85 8.26
C TYR A 100 -7.63 11.26 7.67
N ARG A 101 -7.08 12.22 8.43
CA ARG A 101 -6.76 13.56 7.94
C ARG A 101 -5.73 13.58 6.80
N GLY A 102 -4.94 12.52 6.68
CA GLY A 102 -4.01 12.31 5.58
C GLY A 102 -4.68 11.81 4.30
N PHE A 103 -5.95 11.42 4.32
CA PHE A 103 -6.64 10.85 3.17
C PHE A 103 -7.80 11.72 2.70
N LYS A 104 -7.98 11.82 1.39
CA LYS A 104 -9.14 12.44 0.76
C LYS A 104 -9.68 11.50 -0.30
N LEU A 105 -10.90 11.02 -0.09
CA LEU A 105 -11.63 10.18 -1.03
C LEU A 105 -12.58 11.07 -1.83
N THR A 106 -12.55 10.97 -3.16
CA THR A 106 -13.39 11.80 -4.05
C THR A 106 -13.97 10.97 -5.19
N LEU A 107 -15.28 11.04 -5.38
CA LEU A 107 -16.03 10.47 -6.50
C LEU A 107 -16.11 11.51 -7.62
N PHE A 108 -15.70 11.13 -8.82
CA PHE A 108 -15.70 11.96 -10.02
C PHE A 108 -16.64 11.39 -11.08
N PRO A 109 -17.33 12.25 -11.86
CA PRO A 109 -18.12 11.80 -12.99
C PRO A 109 -17.20 11.11 -14.00
N ASN A 110 -17.58 9.92 -14.44
CA ASN A 110 -16.86 9.26 -15.52
C ASN A 110 -17.29 9.84 -16.88
N PRO A 111 -16.36 10.24 -17.77
CA PRO A 111 -16.70 10.62 -19.14
C PRO A 111 -17.37 9.51 -19.97
N ARG A 112 -17.30 8.25 -19.51
CA ARG A 112 -18.00 7.09 -20.06
C ARG A 112 -19.11 6.64 -19.09
N PRO A 113 -20.38 7.03 -19.31
CA PRO A 113 -21.46 6.82 -18.35
C PRO A 113 -21.77 5.33 -18.08
N ASP A 114 -21.48 4.46 -19.04
CA ASP A 114 -21.65 3.00 -18.99
C ASP A 114 -20.63 2.29 -18.09
N GLU A 115 -19.53 2.97 -17.73
CA GLU A 115 -18.46 2.43 -16.90
C GLU A 115 -18.58 2.80 -15.41
N GLY A 116 -19.59 3.60 -15.03
CA GLY A 116 -19.81 4.08 -13.67
C GLY A 116 -18.81 5.16 -13.22
N ASP A 117 -19.13 5.91 -12.17
CA ASP A 117 -18.30 7.02 -11.69
C ASP A 117 -17.02 6.57 -10.97
N LEU A 118 -16.03 7.47 -10.90
CA LEU A 118 -14.64 7.16 -10.56
C LEU A 118 -14.30 7.53 -9.13
N ILE A 119 -13.72 6.61 -8.34
CA ILE A 119 -13.27 6.92 -6.98
C ILE A 119 -11.75 7.11 -6.97
N THR A 120 -11.31 8.27 -6.48
CA THR A 120 -9.89 8.60 -6.30
C THR A 120 -9.54 8.72 -4.82
N LEU A 121 -8.30 8.39 -4.46
CA LEU A 121 -7.77 8.50 -3.11
C LEU A 121 -6.50 9.36 -3.07
N ASP A 122 -6.61 10.59 -2.60
CA ASP A 122 -5.45 11.44 -2.37
C ASP A 122 -4.83 11.14 -1.00
N VAL A 123 -3.50 11.06 -0.93
CA VAL A 123 -2.76 10.74 0.31
C VAL A 123 -1.70 11.78 0.61
N THR A 124 -1.81 12.43 1.76
CA THR A 124 -0.87 13.45 2.25
C THR A 124 0.00 12.86 3.36
N LEU A 125 1.31 12.74 3.08
CA LEU A 125 2.30 12.29 4.05
C LEU A 125 2.81 13.50 4.85
N ARG A 126 2.52 13.54 6.16
CA ARG A 126 2.87 14.67 7.03
C ARG A 126 4.22 14.50 7.72
N HIS A 127 4.65 13.26 7.97
CA HIS A 127 5.85 12.93 8.74
C HIS A 127 7.00 12.47 7.82
N LEU A 128 7.41 13.31 6.88
CA LEU A 128 8.53 13.03 5.98
C LEU A 128 9.85 13.52 6.58
N LYS A 129 10.80 12.60 6.82
CA LYS A 129 12.14 12.96 7.33
C LYS A 129 12.80 14.03 6.44
N GLY A 130 13.04 15.21 7.01
CA GLY A 130 13.78 16.32 6.39
C GLY A 130 12.97 17.21 5.44
N LYS A 131 11.65 17.06 5.37
CA LYS A 131 10.76 17.94 4.59
C LYS A 131 9.48 18.22 5.40
N GLY A 132 8.90 19.41 5.26
CA GLY A 132 7.55 19.69 5.77
C GLY A 132 6.50 18.79 5.11
N SER A 133 5.23 18.89 5.53
CA SER A 133 4.14 18.09 4.95
C SER A 133 4.08 18.24 3.43
N ILE A 134 4.28 17.16 2.67
CA ILE A 134 4.11 17.14 1.22
C ILE A 134 2.79 16.44 0.93
N GLY A 135 1.81 17.21 0.48
CA GLY A 135 0.60 16.66 -0.11
C GLY A 135 0.89 16.22 -1.54
N GLU A 136 0.65 14.95 -1.85
CA GLU A 136 0.77 14.47 -3.22
C GLU A 136 -0.38 13.52 -3.55
N LYS A 137 -1.10 13.78 -4.64
CA LYS A 137 -2.15 12.88 -5.15
C LYS A 137 -1.62 11.46 -5.36
N LEU A 138 -2.36 10.46 -4.90
CA LEU A 138 -2.04 9.06 -5.11
C LEU A 138 -3.08 8.48 -6.08
N ALA A 139 -2.59 7.73 -7.07
CA ALA A 139 -3.34 7.04 -8.10
C ALA A 139 -4.04 7.92 -9.18
N PRO A 140 -4.08 7.44 -10.44
CA PRO A 140 -5.20 7.70 -11.35
C PRO A 140 -6.52 7.22 -10.71
N PRO A 141 -7.68 7.68 -11.18
CA PRO A 141 -8.98 7.20 -10.70
C PRO A 141 -9.03 5.67 -10.66
N GLY A 142 -9.38 5.12 -9.50
CA GLY A 142 -9.71 3.71 -9.38
C GLY A 142 -11.16 3.54 -9.80
N HIS A 143 -11.38 2.86 -10.92
CA HIS A 143 -12.72 2.37 -11.21
C HIS A 143 -13.03 1.24 -10.23
N ALA A 144 -14.31 1.04 -9.90
CA ALA A 144 -14.76 -0.23 -9.33
C ALA A 144 -14.47 -1.43 -10.27
N ARG A 145 -13.92 -1.18 -11.47
CA ARG A 145 -13.44 -2.11 -12.49
C ARG A 145 -12.03 -1.76 -13.00
N ASP A 146 -11.10 -1.30 -12.17
CA ASP A 146 -9.68 -1.37 -12.54
C ASP A 146 -9.40 -2.80 -13.02
N ASP A 147 -8.72 -2.94 -14.15
CA ASP A 147 -8.39 -4.24 -14.75
C ASP A 147 -7.75 -5.17 -13.72
N ASN A 148 -7.06 -4.61 -12.72
CA ASN A 148 -6.52 -5.33 -11.59
C ASN A 148 -6.72 -4.59 -10.24
N PRO A 149 -7.80 -4.89 -9.49
CA PRO A 149 -8.13 -4.23 -8.21
C PRO A 149 -7.05 -4.43 -7.13
N VAL A 150 -6.22 -5.46 -7.31
CA VAL A 150 -5.15 -5.82 -6.39
C VAL A 150 -4.04 -4.76 -6.35
N PHE A 151 -3.92 -3.92 -7.38
CA PHE A 151 -2.98 -2.80 -7.38
C PHE A 151 -3.60 -1.48 -6.91
N GLY A 152 -4.91 -1.44 -6.62
CA GLY A 152 -5.61 -0.22 -6.22
C GLY A 152 -5.55 0.04 -4.70
N PRO A 153 -5.19 1.25 -4.24
CA PRO A 153 -5.24 1.60 -2.82
C PRO A 153 -6.67 1.90 -2.33
N VAL A 154 -7.60 2.17 -3.25
CA VAL A 154 -8.96 2.63 -2.96
C VAL A 154 -9.76 1.59 -2.19
N LEU A 155 -9.80 0.35 -2.67
CA LEU A 155 -10.55 -0.75 -2.06
C LEU A 155 -10.11 -1.07 -0.63
N PRO A 156 -8.80 -1.35 -0.37
CA PRO A 156 -8.37 -1.63 0.99
C PRO A 156 -8.56 -0.41 1.91
N PHE A 157 -8.43 0.82 1.42
CA PHE A 157 -8.71 2.02 2.22
C PHE A 157 -10.20 2.15 2.58
N ILE A 158 -11.12 2.01 1.61
CA ILE A 158 -12.57 2.07 1.86
C ILE A 158 -12.98 1.00 2.86
N ALA A 159 -12.44 -0.21 2.74
CA ALA A 159 -12.74 -1.29 3.67
C ALA A 159 -12.34 -0.95 5.11
N LEU A 160 -11.16 -0.35 5.33
CA LEU A 160 -10.76 0.14 6.65
C LEU A 160 -11.67 1.27 7.15
N ALA A 161 -12.05 2.20 6.27
CA ALA A 161 -12.94 3.32 6.60
C ALA A 161 -14.35 2.85 7.00
N LEU A 162 -14.88 1.82 6.33
CA LEU A 162 -16.16 1.19 6.67
C LEU A 162 -16.09 0.45 8.01
N VAL A 163 -15.06 -0.37 8.22
CA VAL A 163 -14.83 -1.08 9.50
C VAL A 163 -14.69 -0.09 10.66
N ASP A 164 -14.11 1.07 10.41
CA ASP A 164 -13.94 2.13 11.42
C ASP A 164 -15.18 3.00 11.61
N ASN A 165 -16.19 2.85 10.75
CA ASN A 165 -17.34 3.75 10.69
C ASN A 165 -16.88 5.22 10.63
N SER A 166 -15.90 5.52 9.76
CA SER A 166 -15.23 6.83 9.74
C SER A 166 -15.91 7.86 8.84
N PHE A 167 -16.79 7.42 7.93
CA PHE A 167 -17.58 8.30 7.06
C PHE A 167 -18.55 9.16 7.89
N LYS A 168 -18.63 10.45 7.57
CA LYS A 168 -19.54 11.38 8.25
C LYS A 168 -21.01 11.04 7.99
N THR A 169 -21.33 10.65 6.75
CA THR A 169 -22.67 10.23 6.35
C THR A 169 -22.88 8.76 6.68
N GLN A 170 -23.91 8.45 7.49
CA GLN A 170 -24.23 7.08 7.91
C GLN A 170 -24.79 6.19 6.79
N GLU A 171 -25.19 6.80 5.68
CA GLU A 171 -25.75 6.09 4.54
C GLU A 171 -24.69 5.29 3.78
N ILE A 172 -23.39 5.61 3.90
CA ILE A 172 -22.33 4.92 3.17
C ILE A 172 -22.01 3.58 3.84
N ASN A 173 -22.13 2.49 3.09
CA ASN A 173 -21.88 1.13 3.53
C ASN A 173 -21.26 0.27 2.42
N ALA A 174 -20.96 -1.00 2.72
CA ALA A 174 -20.32 -1.92 1.78
C ALA A 174 -21.17 -2.19 0.52
N ASP A 175 -22.50 -2.09 0.63
CA ASP A 175 -23.43 -2.42 -0.46
C ASP A 175 -23.56 -1.26 -1.47
N ASN A 176 -23.43 -0.02 -1.01
CA ASN A 176 -23.65 1.15 -1.85
C ASN A 176 -22.39 1.93 -2.23
N VAL A 177 -21.27 1.82 -1.50
CA VAL A 177 -20.09 2.70 -1.70
C VAL A 177 -19.53 2.64 -3.13
N PHE A 178 -19.70 1.53 -3.84
CA PHE A 178 -19.25 1.34 -5.23
C PHE A 178 -20.32 1.66 -6.29
N ASN A 179 -21.55 1.94 -5.86
CA ASN A 179 -22.70 2.23 -6.72
C ASN A 179 -23.16 3.69 -6.59
N LEU A 180 -22.37 4.54 -5.92
CA LEU A 180 -22.66 5.97 -5.78
C LEU A 180 -22.42 6.68 -7.11
N GLU A 181 -23.32 7.59 -7.46
CA GLU A 181 -23.23 8.42 -8.66
C GLU A 181 -23.17 9.90 -8.29
N VAL A 182 -22.41 10.67 -9.05
CA VAL A 182 -22.37 12.11 -8.96
C VAL A 182 -23.63 12.68 -9.61
N PRO A 183 -24.47 13.44 -8.87
CA PRO A 183 -25.61 14.14 -9.44
C PRO A 183 -25.17 15.00 -10.62
N ARG A 184 -25.72 14.70 -11.80
CA ARG A 184 -25.35 15.31 -13.08
C ARG A 184 -25.80 16.78 -13.21
N ASP A 185 -26.49 17.30 -12.20
CA ASP A 185 -27.17 18.59 -12.23
C ASP A 185 -26.30 19.76 -11.73
N ARG A 186 -25.39 19.55 -10.76
CA ARG A 186 -24.74 20.68 -10.05
C ARG A 186 -23.30 20.49 -9.55
N ARG A 187 -22.64 19.34 -9.69
CA ARG A 187 -21.27 19.13 -9.17
C ARG A 187 -20.35 18.35 -10.11
N ASN A 188 -19.11 18.81 -10.21
CA ASN A 188 -18.04 18.13 -10.96
C ASN A 188 -17.40 16.96 -10.17
N SER A 189 -17.73 16.77 -8.89
CA SER A 189 -17.30 15.66 -8.04
C SER A 189 -17.98 15.69 -6.66
N ILE A 190 -17.96 14.55 -5.94
CA ILE A 190 -18.36 14.45 -4.54
C ILE A 190 -17.13 14.08 -3.71
N GLN A 191 -16.75 14.94 -2.77
CA GLN A 191 -15.75 14.59 -1.78
C GLN A 191 -16.42 13.91 -0.58
N PHE A 192 -15.92 12.75 -0.18
CA PHE A 192 -16.37 12.08 1.04
C PHE A 192 -15.80 12.81 2.26
N GLU A 193 -16.64 13.04 3.26
CA GLU A 193 -16.25 13.68 4.51
C GLU A 193 -16.03 12.63 5.61
N TRP A 194 -14.97 12.81 6.40
CA TRP A 194 -14.71 12.03 7.60
C TRP A 194 -15.42 12.63 8.81
N LYS A 195 -15.81 11.79 9.78
CA LYS A 195 -16.26 12.27 11.09
C LYS A 195 -15.16 13.13 11.73
N PRO A 196 -15.48 14.30 12.31
CA PRO A 196 -14.48 15.14 12.96
C PRO A 196 -13.67 14.39 14.03
N SER A 197 -14.31 13.47 14.76
CA SER A 197 -13.66 12.62 15.77
C SER A 197 -12.66 11.60 15.21
N HIS A 198 -12.70 11.33 13.90
CA HIS A 198 -11.86 10.31 13.26
C HIS A 198 -10.63 10.91 12.56
N LEU A 199 -10.56 12.23 12.37
CA LEU A 199 -9.49 12.87 11.61
C LEU A 199 -8.09 12.49 12.11
N ASP A 200 -7.92 12.43 13.44
CA ASP A 200 -6.63 12.11 14.07
C ASP A 200 -6.51 10.64 14.49
N ILE A 201 -7.50 9.80 14.15
CA ILE A 201 -7.41 8.35 14.33
C ILE A 201 -6.51 7.78 13.23
N PRO A 202 -5.53 6.92 13.57
CA PRO A 202 -4.71 6.27 12.57
C PRO A 202 -5.48 5.28 11.71
N VAL A 203 -5.12 5.19 10.42
CA VAL A 203 -5.73 4.20 9.53
C VAL A 203 -5.09 2.82 9.74
N LEU A 204 -3.77 2.76 9.92
CA LEU A 204 -3.05 1.52 10.22
C LEU A 204 -2.80 1.43 11.73
N ARG A 205 -3.51 0.54 12.41
CA ARG A 205 -3.53 0.43 13.88
C ARG A 205 -3.02 -0.93 14.34
N CYS A 206 -2.37 -0.95 15.51
CA CYS A 206 -1.96 -2.21 16.11
C CYS A 206 -3.09 -2.87 16.88
N THR A 207 -2.90 -4.15 17.20
CA THR A 207 -3.70 -4.83 18.21
C THR A 207 -3.33 -4.40 19.62
N GLU A 208 -4.28 -4.55 20.53
CA GLU A 208 -4.10 -4.48 21.97
C GLU A 208 -4.83 -5.63 22.66
N ALA A 209 -4.34 -6.03 23.83
CA ALA A 209 -5.03 -7.03 24.64
C ALA A 209 -6.33 -6.42 25.19
N THR A 210 -7.42 -7.15 25.05
CA THR A 210 -8.74 -6.75 25.56
C THR A 210 -9.28 -7.82 26.48
N ALA A 211 -10.33 -7.51 27.24
CA ALA A 211 -11.02 -8.49 28.09
C ALA A 211 -11.57 -9.69 27.29
N SER A 212 -11.82 -9.52 25.99
CA SER A 212 -12.32 -10.55 25.08
C SER A 212 -11.23 -11.17 24.20
N GLY A 213 -9.94 -10.98 24.53
CA GLY A 213 -8.81 -11.51 23.77
C GLY A 213 -7.96 -10.40 23.14
N VAL A 214 -8.07 -10.23 21.83
CA VAL A 214 -7.27 -9.27 21.06
C VAL A 214 -8.19 -8.36 20.26
N GLY A 215 -8.06 -7.04 20.48
CA GLY A 215 -8.81 -6.01 19.77
C GLY A 215 -7.89 -5.09 18.98
N ILE A 216 -8.45 -4.26 18.10
CA ILE A 216 -7.70 -3.19 17.42
C ILE A 216 -7.67 -1.96 18.32
N SER A 217 -6.49 -1.40 18.54
CA SER A 217 -6.33 -0.20 19.35
C SER A 217 -7.09 0.97 18.75
N ALA A 218 -7.74 1.77 19.59
CA ALA A 218 -8.46 2.97 19.15
C ALA A 218 -7.53 4.04 18.59
N THR A 219 -6.30 4.15 19.11
CA THR A 219 -5.40 5.29 18.85
C THR A 219 -3.97 4.90 18.51
N MET A 220 -3.54 3.66 18.77
CA MET A 220 -2.15 3.27 18.58
C MET A 220 -1.86 2.87 17.14
N ILE A 221 -0.87 3.52 16.54
CA ILE A 221 -0.41 3.27 15.17
C ILE A 221 0.32 1.93 15.12
N LEU A 222 0.10 1.19 14.04
CA LEU A 222 0.83 -0.04 13.74
C LEU A 222 2.35 0.21 13.76
N PRO A 223 3.14 -0.48 14.59
CA PRO A 223 4.60 -0.37 14.55
C PRO A 223 5.18 -0.94 13.25
N TYR A 224 6.23 -0.30 12.73
CA TYR A 224 6.95 -0.81 11.57
C TYR A 224 7.45 -2.25 11.75
N SER A 225 7.97 -2.60 12.92
CA SER A 225 8.44 -3.96 13.22
C SER A 225 7.34 -4.98 12.96
N MET A 226 6.17 -4.76 13.57
CA MET A 226 5.02 -5.64 13.42
C MET A 226 4.57 -5.75 11.97
N LEU A 227 4.41 -4.62 11.26
CA LEU A 227 4.04 -4.64 9.84
C LEU A 227 5.07 -5.40 8.99
N ASN A 228 6.36 -5.21 9.28
CA ASN A 228 7.43 -5.89 8.57
C ASN A 228 7.45 -7.40 8.87
N ASP A 229 7.14 -7.83 10.08
CA ASP A 229 7.05 -9.25 10.45
C ASP A 229 5.92 -9.93 9.67
N HIS A 230 4.76 -9.26 9.57
CA HIS A 230 3.62 -9.75 8.78
C HIS A 230 3.96 -9.84 7.28
N PHE A 231 4.71 -8.86 6.76
CA PHE A 231 5.17 -8.88 5.38
C PHE A 231 6.21 -9.98 5.11
N GLN A 232 7.14 -10.21 6.04
CA GLN A 232 8.10 -11.31 5.95
C GLN A 232 7.41 -12.66 5.94
N GLN A 233 6.44 -12.85 6.84
CA GLN A 233 5.65 -14.08 6.92
C GLN A 233 4.91 -14.33 5.61
N LEU A 234 4.23 -13.31 5.07
CA LEU A 234 3.56 -13.38 3.78
C LEU A 234 4.53 -13.79 2.65
N GLY A 235 5.75 -13.23 2.64
CA GLY A 235 6.78 -13.60 1.67
C GLY A 235 7.20 -15.06 1.76
N ILE A 236 7.44 -15.58 2.97
CA ILE A 236 7.81 -16.98 3.20
C ILE A 236 6.69 -17.90 2.71
N LEU A 237 5.45 -17.59 3.07
CA LEU A 237 4.27 -18.37 2.69
C LEU A 237 4.01 -18.35 1.18
N ALA A 238 4.28 -17.23 0.52
CA ALA A 238 4.25 -17.09 -0.94
C ALA A 238 5.45 -17.75 -1.65
N GLY A 239 6.35 -18.42 -0.91
CA GLY A 239 7.46 -19.20 -1.48
C GLY A 239 8.72 -18.38 -1.81
N PHE A 240 8.82 -17.14 -1.34
CA PHE A 240 10.01 -16.32 -1.58
C PHE A 240 11.18 -16.82 -0.73
N ARG A 241 12.26 -17.23 -1.42
CA ARG A 241 13.47 -17.80 -0.79
C ARG A 241 14.30 -16.80 0.02
N LYS A 242 14.05 -15.49 -0.13
CA LYS A 242 14.80 -14.43 0.55
C LYS A 242 13.87 -13.70 1.52
N ALA A 243 14.36 -13.39 2.72
CA ALA A 243 13.62 -12.62 3.70
C ALA A 243 13.16 -11.27 3.09
N LEU A 244 11.85 -11.13 2.90
CA LEU A 244 11.26 -9.92 2.34
C LEU A 244 11.13 -8.87 3.45
N ILE A 245 12.06 -7.93 3.54
CA ILE A 245 11.83 -6.71 4.35
C ILE A 245 11.00 -5.71 3.53
N MET A 246 10.07 -4.99 4.12
CA MET A 246 9.22 -4.04 3.37
C MET A 246 10.03 -3.02 2.53
N TYR A 247 11.25 -2.72 2.96
CA TYR A 247 12.17 -1.85 2.26
C TYR A 247 12.51 -2.28 0.82
N ILE A 248 12.28 -3.55 0.45
CA ILE A 248 12.46 -4.02 -0.93
C ILE A 248 11.44 -3.43 -1.90
N ILE A 249 10.23 -3.09 -1.44
CA ILE A 249 9.17 -2.45 -2.25
C ILE A 249 9.66 -1.07 -2.68
N ARG A 250 10.16 -0.28 -1.72
CA ARG A 250 10.78 1.03 -1.99
C ARG A 250 11.98 0.91 -2.92
N ARG A 251 12.77 -0.16 -2.83
CA ARG A 251 13.89 -0.39 -3.77
C ARG A 251 13.39 -0.70 -5.18
N GLY A 252 12.31 -1.49 -5.28
CA GLY A 252 11.61 -1.87 -6.50
C GLY A 252 11.06 -0.70 -7.28
N ALA A 253 10.15 0.05 -6.65
CA ALA A 253 9.54 1.24 -7.23
C ALA A 253 10.59 2.24 -7.72
N ARG A 254 11.65 2.42 -6.93
CA ARG A 254 12.79 3.27 -7.28
C ARG A 254 13.60 2.77 -8.50
N ASN A 255 13.78 1.46 -8.65
CA ASN A 255 14.44 0.90 -9.84
C ASN A 255 13.60 1.07 -11.09
N ALA A 256 12.27 0.98 -10.98
CA ALA A 256 11.36 1.28 -12.08
C ALA A 256 11.45 2.77 -12.48
N VAL A 257 11.41 3.69 -11.51
CA VAL A 257 11.55 5.14 -11.76
C VAL A 257 12.92 5.48 -12.36
N ASN A 258 14.00 4.85 -11.91
CA ASN A 258 15.35 5.13 -12.44
C ASN A 258 15.51 4.78 -13.93
N GLY A 259 14.70 3.87 -14.46
CA GLY A 259 14.72 3.55 -15.89
C GLY A 259 14.10 4.62 -16.79
N ILE A 260 13.37 5.58 -16.20
CA ILE A 260 12.48 6.50 -16.92
C ILE A 260 12.75 7.97 -16.55
N ALA A 261 12.96 8.26 -15.27
CA ALA A 261 13.03 9.62 -14.72
C ALA A 261 14.47 10.10 -14.52
N ASN A 262 14.67 11.41 -14.65
CA ASN A 262 15.98 12.03 -14.39
C ASN A 262 16.30 12.12 -12.88
N SER A 263 17.54 12.48 -12.54
CA SER A 263 18.01 12.51 -11.15
C SER A 263 17.20 13.45 -10.24
N ALA A 264 16.67 14.56 -10.77
CA ALA A 264 15.88 15.52 -9.98
C ALA A 264 14.46 14.99 -9.71
N GLU A 265 13.77 14.49 -10.73
CA GLU A 265 12.45 13.85 -10.62
C GLU A 265 12.50 12.64 -9.67
N ARG A 266 13.55 11.83 -9.80
CA ARG A 266 13.80 10.70 -8.90
C ARG A 266 14.01 11.15 -7.46
N ASN A 267 14.75 12.22 -7.21
CA ASN A 267 14.96 12.74 -5.86
C ASN A 267 13.67 13.31 -5.26
N GLN A 268 12.81 13.91 -6.08
CA GLN A 268 11.49 14.38 -5.69
C GLN A 268 10.60 13.22 -5.23
N VAL A 269 10.41 12.20 -6.09
CA VAL A 269 9.61 10.99 -5.79
C VAL A 269 10.13 10.27 -4.54
N MET A 270 11.45 10.17 -4.37
CA MET A 270 12.05 9.45 -3.25
C MET A 270 12.11 10.27 -1.95
N GLY A 271 11.81 11.56 -1.99
CA GLY A 271 12.01 12.47 -0.85
C GLY A 271 13.48 12.57 -0.42
N HIS A 272 14.42 12.48 -1.37
CA HIS A 272 15.85 12.63 -1.11
C HIS A 272 16.29 14.08 -1.41
N SER A 273 17.19 14.62 -0.60
CA SER A 273 17.81 15.93 -0.84
C SER A 273 19.09 15.86 -1.69
N ARG A 274 19.69 14.67 -1.83
CA ARG A 274 20.95 14.43 -2.58
C ARG A 274 20.89 13.11 -3.34
N SER A 275 21.35 13.11 -4.59
CA SER A 275 21.43 11.92 -5.45
C SER A 275 22.38 10.84 -4.91
N GLU A 276 23.41 11.23 -4.16
CA GLU A 276 24.38 10.29 -3.57
C GLU A 276 23.73 9.27 -2.61
N ILE A 277 22.64 9.65 -1.94
CA ILE A 277 21.86 8.74 -1.08
C ILE A 277 21.27 7.61 -1.93
N PHE A 278 20.85 7.92 -3.17
CA PHE A 278 20.39 6.95 -4.16
C PHE A 278 21.53 6.06 -4.67
N GLU A 279 22.71 6.61 -4.91
CA GLU A 279 23.83 5.82 -5.43
C GLU A 279 24.30 4.78 -4.41
N ARG A 280 24.40 5.16 -3.13
CA ARG A 280 24.99 4.31 -2.08
C ARG A 280 24.13 3.14 -1.61
N HIS A 281 22.80 3.28 -1.54
CA HIS A 281 21.96 2.32 -0.80
C HIS A 281 21.08 1.41 -1.65
N TYR A 282 21.16 1.59 -2.97
CA TYR A 282 19.95 1.68 -3.77
C TYR A 282 20.28 1.39 -5.25
N ILE A 283 21.41 1.83 -5.81
CA ILE A 283 21.83 1.33 -7.12
C ILE A 283 21.92 -0.20 -7.10
N SER A 284 21.30 -0.83 -8.11
CA SER A 284 21.52 -2.25 -8.40
C SER A 284 22.99 -2.43 -8.76
N GLN A 285 23.70 -3.31 -8.07
CA GLN A 285 25.07 -3.67 -8.45
C GLN A 285 25.12 -4.50 -9.75
N THR A 286 23.98 -5.01 -10.20
CA THR A 286 23.85 -5.62 -11.52
C THR A 286 23.84 -4.52 -12.57
N VAL A 287 24.93 -4.43 -13.33
CA VAL A 287 25.07 -3.55 -14.49
C VAL A 287 24.16 -4.08 -15.61
N LYS A 288 23.18 -3.27 -16.03
CA LYS A 288 22.25 -3.61 -17.14
C LYS A 288 22.84 -3.34 -18.53
N ILE A 289 24.02 -2.72 -18.58
CA ILE A 289 24.72 -2.41 -19.82
C ILE A 289 25.57 -3.62 -20.16
N ASP A 290 25.27 -4.23 -21.30
CA ASP A 290 26.15 -5.24 -21.87
C ASP A 290 27.40 -4.57 -22.45
N VAL A 291 28.55 -4.88 -21.86
CA VAL A 291 29.88 -4.39 -22.29
C VAL A 291 30.58 -5.37 -23.23
N GLN A 292 29.99 -6.54 -23.46
CA GLN A 292 30.51 -7.59 -24.33
C GLN A 292 30.73 -7.18 -25.81
N PRO A 293 30.04 -6.16 -26.40
CA PRO A 293 30.32 -5.73 -27.77
C PRO A 293 31.71 -5.11 -27.99
N TRP A 294 32.43 -4.69 -26.93
CA TRP A 294 33.78 -4.12 -27.06
C TRP A 294 34.87 -5.15 -27.39
N GLY A 295 34.58 -6.45 -27.27
CA GLY A 295 35.55 -7.53 -27.53
C GLY A 295 35.47 -8.14 -28.93
N GLN A 296 34.58 -7.66 -29.80
CA GLN A 296 34.38 -8.24 -31.13
C GLN A 296 35.02 -7.33 -32.19
N PRO A 297 36.07 -7.77 -32.92
CA PRO A 297 36.62 -6.99 -34.01
C PRO A 297 35.54 -6.81 -35.08
N HIS A 298 35.21 -5.56 -35.40
CA HIS A 298 34.34 -5.22 -36.53
C HIS A 298 34.85 -5.91 -37.79
N ALA A 299 34.12 -6.91 -38.28
CA ALA A 299 34.27 -7.40 -39.64
C ALA A 299 33.85 -6.27 -40.57
N LYS A 300 34.84 -5.64 -41.22
CA LYS A 300 34.62 -4.71 -42.32
C LYS A 300 34.08 -5.51 -43.51
N ASN A 301 32.94 -5.09 -44.04
CA ASN A 301 32.59 -5.30 -45.44
C ASN A 301 32.74 -3.95 -46.15
#